data_AF-A0A3M1BW13-F1
#
_entry.id   AF-A0A3M1BW13-F1
#
_cell.length_a   1.000
_cell.length_b   1.000
_cell.length_c   1.000
_cell.angle_alpha   90.00
_cell.angle_beta   90.00
_cell.angle_gamma   90.00
#
_symmetry.space_group_name_H-M   'P 1'
#
loop_
_entity.id
_entity.type
_entity.pdbx_description
1 polymer ?
#
loop_
_entity_poly.entity_id
_entity_poly.type
_entity_poly.pdbx_seq_one_letter_code
_entity_poly.pdbx_strand_id
1 'polypeptide(L)'
;PFEGWQKRKEDYEVGRLLLRARASNNTPPGCAKIWFNMYGSSHGTVRGTRVRRDGMAKNPDTNYQSLYRCGSHQSVTRGWFKPTYQTDTLIRKNLMGQIIGKGFELDVHGLIGAPREGFCRISKAEDGGIGGKGMWRPVKLGFRPTTASEALKKYLQGKFV
;
A
#
# COMPACT_ATOMS: atom_id res chain seq x y z
N PRO A 1 1.18 0.84 -13.92
CA PRO A 1 1.42 -0.48 -14.56
C PRO A 1 2.93 -0.68 -14.74
N PHE A 2 3.44 -1.91 -14.61
CA PHE A 2 4.84 -2.19 -14.92
C PHE A 2 5.06 -2.28 -16.44
N GLU A 3 6.30 -2.16 -16.89
CA GLU A 3 6.64 -2.20 -18.32
C GLU A 3 6.34 -3.57 -18.95
N GLY A 4 5.71 -3.58 -20.14
CA GLY A 4 5.36 -4.83 -20.85
C GLY A 4 4.15 -5.59 -20.31
N TRP A 5 3.38 -5.00 -19.38
CA TRP A 5 2.18 -5.62 -18.79
C TRP A 5 1.12 -6.04 -19.81
N GLN A 6 1.09 -5.43 -20.99
CA GLN A 6 0.15 -5.75 -22.07
C GLN A 6 0.25 -7.22 -22.53
N LYS A 7 1.46 -7.80 -22.45
CA LYS A 7 1.73 -9.21 -22.76
C LYS A 7 1.59 -10.14 -21.55
N ARG A 8 1.38 -9.58 -20.35
CA ARG A 8 1.32 -10.29 -19.07
C ARG A 8 0.10 -9.84 -18.26
N LYS A 9 -1.10 -10.10 -18.80
CA LYS A 9 -2.37 -9.64 -18.22
C LYS A 9 -2.62 -10.20 -16.82
N GLU A 10 -2.22 -11.44 -16.56
CA GLU A 10 -2.36 -12.06 -15.24
C GLU A 10 -1.47 -11.37 -14.19
N ASP A 11 -0.20 -11.13 -14.54
CA ASP A 11 0.74 -10.40 -13.69
C ASP A 11 0.30 -8.95 -13.48
N TYR A 12 -0.35 -8.34 -14.47
CA TYR A 12 -0.90 -6.99 -14.35
C TYR A 12 -1.92 -6.90 -13.22
N GLU A 13 -2.79 -7.89 -13.10
CA GLU A 13 -3.80 -7.92 -12.04
C GLU A 13 -3.16 -8.12 -10.66
N VAL A 14 -2.10 -8.91 -10.57
CA VAL A 14 -1.33 -9.07 -9.32
C VAL A 14 -0.54 -7.81 -9.00
N GLY A 15 0.04 -7.15 -10.00
CA GLY A 15 0.92 -5.99 -9.84
C GLY A 15 0.21 -4.65 -9.75
N ARG A 16 -1.10 -4.58 -10.04
CA ARG A 16 -1.90 -3.35 -9.90
C ARG A 16 -2.50 -3.25 -8.51
N LEU A 17 -2.26 -2.13 -7.82
CA LEU A 17 -2.86 -1.88 -6.53
C LEU A 17 -4.38 -1.67 -6.63
N LEU A 18 -5.14 -2.47 -5.88
CA LEU A 18 -6.56 -2.28 -5.65
C LEU A 18 -6.86 -2.35 -4.15
N LEU A 19 -7.33 -1.23 -3.62
CA LEU A 19 -7.64 -1.05 -2.19
C LEU A 19 -8.90 -0.22 -1.99
N ARG A 20 -9.45 -0.27 -0.77
CA ARG A 20 -10.55 0.60 -0.37
C ARG A 20 -9.99 1.98 -0.01
N ALA A 21 -10.46 3.01 -0.71
CA ALA A 21 -10.11 4.39 -0.39
C ALA A 21 -10.88 4.90 0.84
N ARG A 22 -10.25 5.77 1.62
CA ARG A 22 -10.84 6.46 2.77
C ARG A 22 -10.54 7.95 2.67
N ALA A 23 -11.57 8.77 2.53
CA ALA A 23 -11.43 10.23 2.64
C ALA A 23 -11.04 10.61 4.07
N SER A 24 -10.11 11.55 4.20
CA SER A 24 -9.56 11.97 5.49
C SER A 24 -9.21 13.45 5.44
N ASN A 25 -9.74 14.24 6.37
CA ASN A 25 -9.54 15.70 6.40
C ASN A 25 -8.08 16.11 6.70
N ASN A 26 -7.25 15.17 7.14
CA ASN A 26 -5.83 15.40 7.43
C ASN A 26 -4.89 15.14 6.24
N THR A 27 -5.43 14.76 5.07
CA THR A 27 -4.62 14.50 3.88
C THR A 27 -4.78 15.68 2.92
N PRO A 28 -3.70 16.41 2.58
CA PRO A 28 -3.77 17.53 1.66
C PRO A 28 -4.32 17.12 0.28
N PRO A 29 -5.00 18.03 -0.43
CA PRO A 29 -5.38 17.82 -1.83
C PRO A 29 -4.17 17.44 -2.69
N GLY A 30 -4.36 16.53 -3.65
CA GLY A 30 -3.28 16.03 -4.52
C GLY A 30 -2.42 14.92 -3.91
N CYS A 31 -2.51 14.67 -2.60
CA CYS A 31 -1.78 13.61 -1.92
C CYS A 31 -2.68 12.42 -1.58
N ALA A 32 -2.11 11.22 -1.61
CA ALA A 32 -2.71 10.01 -1.08
C ALA A 32 -1.72 9.31 -0.15
N LYS A 33 -2.23 8.77 0.97
CA LYS A 33 -1.42 7.99 1.91
C LYS A 33 -1.92 6.56 1.96
N ILE A 34 -0.98 5.63 1.84
CA ILE A 34 -1.22 4.21 2.01
C ILE A 34 -0.36 3.77 3.20
N TRP A 35 -0.99 3.14 4.20
CA TRP A 35 -0.25 2.55 5.30
C TRP A 35 0.46 1.28 4.82
N PHE A 36 1.69 1.08 5.29
CA PHE A 36 2.45 -0.13 5.02
C PHE A 36 1.69 -1.33 5.61
N ASN A 37 1.28 -2.26 4.75
CA ASN A 37 0.78 -3.57 5.16
C ASN A 37 1.71 -4.65 4.62
N MET A 38 2.00 -5.63 5.47
CA MET A 38 2.99 -6.66 5.20
C MET A 38 2.56 -7.67 4.12
N TYR A 39 1.28 -8.02 4.08
CA TYR A 39 0.77 -9.09 3.20
C TYR A 39 0.26 -8.53 1.87
N GLY A 40 1.13 -8.57 0.86
CA GLY A 40 0.81 -8.24 -0.54
C GLY A 40 0.02 -9.33 -1.25
N SER A 41 -0.53 -9.00 -2.41
CA SER A 41 -1.27 -9.96 -3.23
C SER A 41 -0.33 -10.86 -4.02
N SER A 42 -0.74 -12.11 -4.21
CA SER A 42 -0.12 -13.10 -5.10
C SER A 42 -1.12 -13.58 -6.15
N HIS A 43 -0.67 -14.32 -7.15
CA HIS A 43 -1.56 -14.98 -8.14
C HIS A 43 -2.65 -15.80 -7.45
N GLY A 44 -2.29 -16.53 -6.39
CA GLY A 44 -3.23 -17.34 -5.62
C GLY A 44 -4.29 -16.51 -4.89
N THR A 45 -3.92 -15.37 -4.27
CA THR A 45 -4.90 -14.52 -3.59
C THR A 45 -5.81 -13.79 -4.56
N VAL A 46 -5.27 -13.33 -5.71
CA VAL A 46 -6.07 -12.69 -6.76
C VAL A 46 -7.05 -13.69 -7.36
N ARG A 47 -6.62 -14.91 -7.66
CA ARG A 47 -7.52 -16.02 -8.06
C ARG A 47 -8.58 -16.28 -6.99
N GLY A 48 -8.18 -16.27 -5.71
CA GLY A 48 -9.07 -16.40 -4.56
C GLY A 48 -10.27 -15.44 -4.60
N THR A 49 -10.07 -14.19 -5.01
CA THR A 49 -11.15 -13.20 -5.10
C THR A 49 -12.24 -13.57 -6.11
N ARG A 50 -11.95 -14.45 -7.08
CA ARG A 50 -12.86 -14.88 -8.14
C ARG A 50 -13.53 -16.22 -7.82
N VAL A 51 -12.72 -17.18 -7.38
CA VAL A 51 -13.17 -18.57 -7.23
C VAL A 51 -13.87 -18.81 -5.90
N ARG A 52 -13.55 -18.02 -4.86
CA ARG A 52 -14.15 -18.18 -3.55
C ARG A 52 -15.52 -17.51 -3.51
N ARG A 53 -16.50 -18.22 -2.93
CA ARG A 53 -17.85 -17.70 -2.69
C ARG A 53 -17.88 -16.43 -1.84
N ASP A 54 -16.93 -16.27 -0.93
CA ASP A 54 -16.80 -15.10 -0.05
C ASP A 54 -16.08 -13.91 -0.71
N GLY A 55 -15.48 -14.10 -1.89
CA GLY A 55 -14.70 -13.08 -2.60
C GLY A 55 -13.44 -12.60 -1.85
N MET A 56 -12.97 -13.34 -0.84
CA MET A 56 -11.79 -12.94 -0.08
C MET A 56 -10.51 -13.11 -0.91
N ALA A 57 -9.55 -12.20 -0.71
CA ALA A 57 -8.21 -12.31 -1.29
C ALA A 57 -7.36 -13.36 -0.56
N LYS A 58 -7.85 -14.61 -0.54
CA LYS A 58 -7.24 -15.75 0.14
C LYS A 58 -6.84 -16.80 -0.88
N ASN A 59 -5.59 -17.26 -0.84
CA ASN A 59 -5.14 -18.33 -1.69
C ASN A 59 -5.86 -19.64 -1.31
N PRO A 60 -6.61 -20.27 -2.24
CA PRO A 60 -7.31 -21.53 -1.95
C PRO A 60 -6.37 -22.69 -1.63
N ASP A 61 -5.12 -22.66 -2.11
CA ASP A 61 -4.20 -23.78 -1.97
C ASP A 61 -3.37 -23.69 -0.68
N THR A 62 -3.00 -22.47 -0.27
CA THR A 62 -2.05 -22.24 0.85
C THR A 62 -2.67 -21.54 2.04
N ASN A 63 -3.94 -21.14 1.95
CA ASN A 63 -4.63 -20.35 2.98
C ASN A 63 -4.03 -18.96 3.27
N TYR A 64 -3.01 -18.53 2.51
CA TYR A 64 -2.42 -17.20 2.61
C TYR A 64 -3.45 -16.10 2.29
N GLN A 65 -3.54 -15.08 3.13
CA GLN A 65 -4.50 -13.98 2.99
C GLN A 65 -3.77 -12.67 2.70
N SER A 66 -4.06 -12.06 1.55
CA SER A 66 -3.61 -10.70 1.25
C SER A 66 -4.45 -9.68 2.02
N LEU A 67 -3.80 -8.60 2.46
CA LEU A 67 -4.48 -7.43 3.02
C LEU A 67 -4.96 -6.46 1.93
N TYR A 68 -4.62 -6.74 0.68
CA TYR A 68 -5.06 -6.01 -0.51
C TYR A 68 -5.93 -6.93 -1.37
N ARG A 69 -6.81 -6.35 -2.19
CA ARG A 69 -7.53 -7.16 -3.19
C ARG A 69 -6.60 -7.55 -4.33
N CYS A 70 -5.79 -6.58 -4.77
CA CYS A 70 -4.72 -6.74 -5.76
C CYS A 70 -3.52 -5.88 -5.39
N GLY A 71 -2.31 -6.28 -5.80
CA GLY A 71 -1.08 -5.54 -5.54
C GLY A 71 -0.70 -5.44 -4.07
N SER A 72 0.10 -4.42 -3.79
CA SER A 72 0.48 -3.95 -2.46
C SER A 72 0.76 -2.44 -2.53
N HIS A 73 1.05 -1.82 -1.39
CA HIS A 73 1.54 -0.44 -1.39
C HIS A 73 2.83 -0.26 -2.22
N GLN A 74 3.64 -1.31 -2.40
CA GLN A 74 4.83 -1.29 -3.27
C GLN A 74 4.48 -1.42 -4.77
N SER A 75 3.24 -1.76 -5.13
CA SER A 75 2.81 -1.78 -6.54
C SER A 75 2.80 -0.40 -7.20
N VAL A 76 2.81 0.68 -6.42
CA VAL A 76 2.87 2.06 -6.91
C VAL A 76 4.25 2.69 -6.71
N THR A 77 5.23 1.92 -6.26
CA THR A 77 6.60 2.38 -6.08
C THR A 77 7.48 1.88 -7.21
N ARG A 78 8.53 2.65 -7.50
CA ARG A 78 9.61 2.24 -8.40
C ARG A 78 10.91 2.68 -7.74
N GLY A 79 11.89 1.78 -7.69
CA GLY A 79 13.22 2.14 -7.26
C GLY A 79 13.82 3.17 -8.22
N TRP A 80 14.30 4.28 -7.69
CA TRP A 80 15.12 5.24 -8.43
C TRP A 80 16.50 5.28 -7.79
N PHE A 81 17.48 4.77 -8.50
CA PHE A 81 18.84 4.64 -7.99
C PHE A 81 19.65 5.87 -8.34
N LYS A 82 19.92 6.71 -7.34
CA LYS A 82 20.71 7.93 -7.51
C LYS A 82 22.16 7.54 -7.89
N PRO A 83 22.72 8.04 -9.01
CA PRO A 83 24.09 7.71 -9.41
C PRO A 83 25.14 8.08 -8.36
N THR A 84 24.90 9.10 -7.54
CA THR A 84 25.83 9.49 -6.46
C THR A 84 25.96 8.44 -5.35
N TYR A 85 25.02 7.49 -5.25
CA TYR A 85 25.10 6.36 -4.31
C TYR A 85 25.73 5.10 -4.94
N GLN A 86 26.18 5.19 -6.19
CA GLN A 86 26.84 4.11 -6.93
C GLN A 86 28.35 4.35 -7.08
N THR A 87 28.90 5.37 -6.41
CA THR A 87 30.30 5.74 -6.59
C THR A 87 31.20 4.94 -5.66
N ASP A 88 32.27 4.37 -6.23
CA ASP A 88 33.36 3.77 -5.47
C ASP A 88 34.40 4.79 -4.99
N THR A 89 34.14 6.08 -5.21
CA THR A 89 35.07 7.17 -4.90
C THR A 89 34.74 7.94 -3.63
N LEU A 90 33.55 7.76 -3.05
CA LEU A 90 33.13 8.48 -1.85
C LEU A 90 33.98 8.06 -0.64
N ILE A 91 34.60 9.03 0.02
CA ILE A 91 35.23 8.82 1.34
C ILE A 91 34.13 8.78 2.40
N ARG A 92 34.14 7.75 3.23
CA ARG A 92 33.11 7.48 4.24
C ARG A 92 33.71 6.96 5.54
N LYS A 93 32.97 7.10 6.64
CA LYS A 93 33.27 6.45 7.91
C LYS A 93 32.54 5.12 7.99
N ASN A 94 33.21 4.06 8.45
CA ASN A 94 32.56 2.76 8.64
C ASN A 94 31.49 2.82 9.73
N LEU A 95 30.55 1.86 9.70
CA LEU A 95 29.43 1.80 10.64
C LEU A 95 29.89 1.86 12.11
N MET A 96 31.03 1.23 12.41
CA MET A 96 31.62 1.19 13.75
C MET A 96 33.13 1.52 13.70
N GLY A 97 33.63 2.12 14.78
CA GLY A 97 35.05 2.43 14.96
C GLY A 97 35.50 3.76 14.34
N GLN A 98 36.80 3.87 14.07
CA GLN A 98 37.46 5.08 13.51
C GLN A 98 38.03 4.84 12.11
N ILE A 99 37.65 3.74 11.46
CA ILE A 99 38.14 3.42 10.12
C ILE A 99 37.45 4.33 9.10
N ILE A 100 38.27 5.02 8.32
CA ILE A 100 37.85 5.74 7.13
C ILE A 100 38.03 4.81 5.93
N GLY A 101 36.93 4.55 5.24
CA GLY A 101 36.90 3.75 4.02
C GLY A 101 36.60 4.60 2.80
N LYS A 102 36.56 3.93 1.64
CA LYS A 102 36.23 4.53 0.36
C LYS A 102 35.32 3.59 -0.44
N GLY A 103 34.30 4.14 -1.10
CA GLY A 103 33.37 3.39 -1.95
C GLY A 103 32.31 2.62 -1.19
N PHE A 104 31.80 1.53 -1.77
CA PHE A 104 30.66 0.76 -1.22
C PHE A 104 30.91 0.19 0.18
N GLU A 105 29.88 0.23 1.05
CA GLU A 105 29.81 -0.48 2.33
C GLU A 105 28.37 -0.75 2.69
N LEU A 106 28.09 -1.98 3.10
CA LEU A 106 26.77 -2.38 3.54
C LEU A 106 26.29 -1.49 4.69
N ASP A 107 25.06 -1.02 4.60
CA ASP A 107 24.41 -0.14 5.58
C ASP A 107 25.10 1.22 5.86
N VAL A 108 26.07 1.62 5.02
CA VAL A 108 26.75 2.92 5.13
C VAL A 108 26.70 3.70 3.81
N HIS A 109 27.20 3.12 2.72
CA HIS A 109 27.19 3.75 1.39
C HIS A 109 26.89 2.72 0.32
N GLY A 110 25.73 2.85 -0.31
CA GLY A 110 25.29 1.98 -1.38
C GLY A 110 23.94 2.38 -1.91
N LEU A 111 23.42 1.60 -2.84
CA LEU A 111 22.13 1.84 -3.47
C LEU A 111 21.00 1.80 -2.46
N ILE A 112 20.25 2.90 -2.38
CA ILE A 112 19.03 2.99 -1.58
C ILE A 112 17.84 2.93 -2.52
N GLY A 113 17.02 1.88 -2.38
CA GLY A 113 15.77 1.71 -3.12
C GLY A 113 14.56 2.35 -2.46
N ALA A 114 14.74 3.09 -1.36
CA ALA A 114 13.65 3.60 -0.52
C ALA A 114 12.75 4.57 -1.33
N PRO A 115 11.50 4.19 -1.61
CA PRO A 115 10.57 5.07 -2.31
C PRO A 115 10.09 6.13 -1.33
N ARG A 116 10.53 7.38 -1.49
CA ARG A 116 9.99 8.47 -0.66
C ARG A 116 8.66 8.97 -1.20
N GLU A 117 8.50 9.05 -2.52
CA GLU A 117 7.28 9.55 -3.17
C GLU A 117 7.09 8.85 -4.52
N GLY A 118 5.86 8.48 -4.86
CA GLY A 118 5.50 7.86 -6.13
C GLY A 118 4.26 8.53 -6.70
N PHE A 119 4.31 8.92 -7.96
CA PHE A 119 3.16 9.48 -8.67
C PHE A 119 2.38 8.35 -9.33
N CYS A 120 1.09 8.27 -9.03
CA CYS A 120 0.20 7.28 -9.63
C CYS A 120 -1.13 7.90 -10.05
N ARG A 121 -1.74 7.33 -11.08
CA ARG A 121 -3.12 7.66 -11.46
C ARG A 121 -4.08 6.88 -10.59
N ILE A 122 -4.90 7.57 -9.81
CA ILE A 122 -5.98 6.99 -9.03
C ILE A 122 -7.26 7.04 -9.86
N SER A 123 -7.98 5.93 -9.92
CA SER A 123 -9.29 5.84 -10.57
C SER A 123 -10.23 5.02 -9.69
N LYS A 124 -11.50 5.41 -9.66
CA LYS A 124 -12.53 4.63 -8.96
C LYS A 124 -12.71 3.30 -9.70
N ALA A 125 -12.62 2.19 -8.98
CA ALA A 125 -12.88 0.86 -9.51
C ALA A 125 -14.35 0.45 -9.33
N GLU A 126 -14.86 0.52 -8.10
CA GLU A 126 -16.23 0.15 -7.71
C GLU A 126 -16.63 0.88 -6.43
N ASP A 127 -17.88 0.70 -5.98
CA ASP A 127 -18.31 1.22 -4.68
C ASP A 127 -17.73 0.38 -3.52
N GLY A 128 -17.52 1.04 -2.37
CA GLY A 128 -16.83 0.42 -1.23
C GLY A 128 -17.67 -0.54 -0.38
N GLY A 129 -18.98 -0.60 -0.60
CA GLY A 129 -19.93 -1.47 0.10
C GLY A 129 -19.72 -2.96 -0.17
N ILE A 130 -20.44 -3.80 0.57
CA ILE A 130 -20.39 -5.25 0.38
C ILE A 130 -20.94 -5.58 -1.02
N GLY A 131 -20.24 -6.46 -1.75
CA GLY A 131 -20.58 -6.79 -3.13
C GLY A 131 -20.37 -5.65 -4.13
N GLY A 132 -19.56 -4.64 -3.77
CA GLY A 132 -19.25 -3.53 -4.68
C GLY A 132 -20.42 -2.55 -4.87
N LYS A 133 -21.40 -2.54 -3.94
CA LYS A 133 -22.61 -1.72 -4.04
C LYS A 133 -22.77 -0.79 -2.84
N GLY A 134 -22.93 0.51 -3.13
CA GLY A 134 -23.29 1.51 -2.13
C GLY A 134 -22.21 1.79 -1.09
N MET A 135 -22.63 2.38 0.04
CA MET A 135 -21.70 2.87 1.06
C MET A 135 -21.08 1.73 1.88
N TRP A 136 -19.82 1.91 2.26
CA TRP A 136 -19.15 0.98 3.18
C TRP A 136 -19.79 1.06 4.58
N ARG A 137 -20.02 -0.11 5.21
CA ARG A 137 -20.78 -0.25 6.46
C ARG A 137 -20.35 0.73 7.58
N PRO A 138 -19.07 0.94 7.91
CA PRO A 138 -18.66 1.88 8.94
C PRO A 138 -19.03 3.34 8.65
N VAL A 139 -19.15 3.72 7.37
CA VAL A 139 -19.65 5.05 7.00
C VAL A 139 -21.16 5.13 7.23
N LYS A 140 -21.91 4.09 6.83
CA LYS A 140 -23.37 4.00 7.08
C LYS A 140 -23.71 4.02 8.58
N LEU A 141 -22.86 3.43 9.42
CA LEU A 141 -23.02 3.43 10.89
C LEU A 141 -22.61 4.76 11.55
N GLY A 142 -22.09 5.71 10.79
CA GLY A 142 -21.71 7.02 11.28
C GLY A 142 -20.47 7.04 12.17
N PHE A 143 -19.51 6.16 11.91
CA PHE A 143 -18.21 6.12 12.62
C PHE A 143 -17.17 7.08 12.03
N ARG A 144 -17.61 8.10 11.28
CA ARG A 144 -16.72 9.13 10.71
C ARG A 144 -17.12 10.50 11.24
N PRO A 145 -16.16 11.42 11.46
CA PRO A 145 -16.45 12.76 11.94
C PRO A 145 -17.50 13.50 11.09
N THR A 146 -17.45 13.34 9.76
CA THR A 146 -18.38 13.99 8.82
C THR A 146 -19.79 13.39 8.80
N THR A 147 -19.98 12.21 9.37
CA THR A 147 -21.27 11.49 9.42
C THR A 147 -21.52 10.94 10.83
N ALA A 148 -21.11 11.68 11.86
CA ALA A 148 -21.07 11.17 13.23
C ALA A 148 -22.47 10.74 13.73
N SER A 149 -22.59 9.48 14.12
CA SER A 149 -23.79 8.97 14.79
C SER A 149 -23.93 9.56 16.19
N GLU A 150 -25.16 9.52 16.75
CA GLU A 150 -25.41 9.97 18.13
C GLU A 150 -24.56 9.20 19.14
N ALA A 151 -24.32 7.92 18.90
CA ALA A 151 -23.38 7.12 19.68
C ALA A 151 -21.97 7.71 19.62
N LEU A 152 -21.42 8.00 18.43
CA LEU A 152 -20.09 8.59 18.32
C LEU A 152 -20.00 9.96 19.01
N LYS A 153 -21.04 10.79 18.91
CA LYS A 153 -21.11 12.09 19.59
C LYS A 153 -21.08 11.93 21.12
N LYS A 154 -21.86 11.00 21.67
CA LYS A 154 -21.85 10.67 23.11
C LYS A 154 -20.48 10.17 23.56
N TYR A 155 -19.82 9.33 22.76
CA TYR A 155 -18.47 8.83 23.04
C TYR A 155 -17.46 9.97 23.15
N LEU A 156 -17.44 10.87 22.18
CA LEU A 156 -16.52 12.02 22.19
C LEU A 156 -16.78 12.97 23.36
N GLN A 157 -18.00 13.01 23.90
CA GLN A 157 -18.36 13.78 25.08
C GLN A 157 -18.13 13.02 26.40
N GLY A 158 -17.61 11.80 26.37
CA GLY A 158 -17.42 10.98 27.56
C GLY A 158 -18.72 10.54 28.25
N LYS A 159 -19.83 10.43 27.50
CA LYS A 159 -21.18 10.15 28.03
C LYS A 159 -21.59 8.66 27.99
N PHE A 160 -20.66 7.74 27.71
CA PHE A 160 -20.93 6.32 27.91
C PHE A 160 -20.61 5.96 29.36
N VAL A 161 -21.63 5.44 30.05
CA VAL A 161 -21.54 4.88 31.40
C VAL A 161 -21.48 3.37 31.27
#